data_AF-A0A1C6QUS5-F1
#
_entry.id   AF-A0A1C6QUS5-F1
#
_cell.length_a   1.000
_cell.length_b   1.000
_cell.length_c   1.000
_cell.angle_alpha   90.00
_cell.angle_beta   90.00
_cell.angle_gamma   90.00
#
_symmetry.space_group_name_H-M   'P 1'
#
loop_
_entity.id
_entity.type
_entity.pdbx_description
1 polymer ?
#
loop_
_entity_poly.entity_id
_entity_poly.type
_entity_poly.pdbx_seq_one_letter_code
_entity_poly.pdbx_strand_id
1 'polypeptide(L)'
;MAAGRGADGVYRTAALRAGDSVSHRSDALDYPGVGATAKSPAHWPEGFRTLRVSSTVGRGDAAFAAAADAVMTWRLHRTAGVRFGTGATRAAEGVKVVVGLGAGPLRLHAPCRVVWTVEEERRTGWAYGTLPGHPVRGEEAFVVVQNEDGTVRLEVLAFSLPSSWFTVAAGPLLPVFQRWYARRCGRVLRRLVREETGAGGPGHGPRAAGDESGIDRTEHP
;
A
#
# COMPACT_ATOMS: atom_id res chain seq x y z
N MET A 1 6.64 -68.28 -14.26
CA MET A 1 5.52 -69.22 -14.45
C MET A 1 4.44 -68.83 -13.45
N ALA A 2 3.49 -68.00 -13.91
CA ALA A 2 2.05 -68.34 -14.02
C ALA A 2 1.32 -68.27 -12.66
N ALA A 3 0.57 -67.19 -12.40
CA ALA A 3 -0.86 -67.03 -12.75
C ALA A 3 -1.75 -67.93 -11.85
N GLY A 4 -2.78 -67.47 -11.16
CA GLY A 4 -3.56 -66.24 -11.18
C GLY A 4 -4.95 -66.52 -10.58
N ARG A 5 -5.83 -65.51 -10.65
CA ARG A 5 -7.27 -65.47 -10.31
C ARG A 5 -7.57 -65.21 -8.82
N GLY A 6 -8.42 -64.25 -8.47
CA GLY A 6 -9.25 -63.35 -9.28
C GLY A 6 -10.35 -62.73 -8.42
N ALA A 7 -11.14 -61.89 -9.11
CA ALA A 7 -12.39 -61.23 -8.74
C ALA A 7 -12.27 -59.91 -7.94
N ASP A 8 -13.00 -58.83 -8.24
CA ASP A 8 -13.73 -58.32 -9.41
C ASP A 8 -14.35 -56.98 -8.93
N GLY A 9 -14.63 -56.04 -9.84
CA GLY A 9 -15.49 -54.87 -9.54
C GLY A 9 -14.80 -53.52 -9.75
N VAL A 10 -14.51 -53.12 -10.99
CA VAL A 10 -15.42 -52.32 -11.85
C VAL A 10 -15.69 -50.92 -11.28
N TYR A 11 -14.93 -49.93 -11.75
CA TYR A 11 -15.51 -48.70 -12.30
C TYR A 11 -14.73 -48.25 -13.53
N ARG A 12 -15.46 -48.27 -14.66
CA ARG A 12 -15.01 -47.91 -15.99
C ARG A 12 -14.96 -46.40 -16.12
N THR A 13 -13.93 -45.97 -16.84
CA THR A 13 -13.68 -44.66 -17.43
C THR A 13 -14.92 -44.00 -18.05
N ALA A 14 -15.22 -42.78 -17.59
CA ALA A 14 -15.90 -41.77 -18.39
C ALA A 14 -14.83 -40.77 -18.87
N ALA A 15 -14.57 -40.78 -20.17
CA ALA A 15 -13.69 -39.83 -20.82
C ALA A 15 -14.26 -38.41 -20.68
N LEU A 16 -13.61 -37.56 -19.88
CA LEU A 16 -13.88 -36.14 -19.89
C LEU A 16 -13.27 -35.53 -21.16
N ARG A 17 -14.17 -34.98 -21.96
CA ARG A 17 -13.90 -34.25 -23.19
C ARG A 17 -13.00 -33.05 -22.92
N ALA A 18 -12.17 -32.73 -23.91
CA ALA A 18 -11.46 -31.47 -24.01
C ALA A 18 -12.43 -30.28 -23.86
N GLY A 19 -12.00 -29.23 -23.16
CA GLY A 19 -12.63 -27.92 -23.33
C GLY A 19 -12.71 -26.98 -22.13
N ASP A 20 -11.92 -27.14 -21.06
CA ASP A 20 -11.73 -26.04 -20.12
C ASP A 20 -10.36 -25.39 -20.35
N SER A 21 -10.30 -24.54 -21.35
CA SER A 21 -9.26 -23.51 -21.38
C SER A 21 -9.52 -22.58 -20.20
N VAL A 22 -8.97 -22.92 -19.03
CA VAL A 22 -8.76 -21.95 -17.95
C VAL A 22 -7.90 -20.86 -18.58
N SER A 23 -8.52 -19.75 -18.94
CA SER A 23 -7.83 -18.56 -19.42
C SER A 23 -6.88 -18.14 -18.30
N HIS A 24 -5.61 -18.51 -18.45
CA HIS A 24 -4.53 -18.04 -17.61
C HIS A 24 -4.38 -16.56 -17.93
N ARG A 25 -5.25 -15.72 -17.35
CA ARG A 25 -5.10 -14.26 -17.42
C ARG A 25 -3.65 -13.98 -17.07
N SER A 26 -2.91 -13.42 -18.02
CA SER A 26 -1.47 -13.29 -17.85
C SER A 26 -1.18 -12.53 -16.56
N ASP A 27 -0.45 -13.18 -15.67
CA ASP A 27 0.12 -12.57 -14.47
C ASP A 27 1.29 -11.63 -14.81
N ALA A 28 1.48 -11.32 -16.09
CA ALA A 28 2.50 -10.41 -16.56
C ALA A 28 1.99 -8.96 -16.47
N LEU A 29 2.85 -8.08 -15.96
CA LEU A 29 2.62 -6.64 -16.03
C LEU A 29 2.57 -6.26 -17.51
N ASP A 30 1.54 -5.52 -17.89
CA ASP A 30 1.29 -5.28 -19.29
C ASP A 30 2.02 -4.04 -19.81
N TYR A 31 2.79 -3.27 -19.02
CA TYR A 31 3.43 -2.00 -19.39
C TYR A 31 4.97 -2.03 -19.42
N PRO A 32 5.65 -1.17 -20.22
CA PRO A 32 7.12 -1.09 -20.26
C PRO A 32 7.67 -0.35 -19.04
N GLY A 33 8.96 -0.54 -18.74
CA GLY A 33 9.65 0.23 -17.70
C GLY A 33 9.22 -0.13 -16.27
N VAL A 34 8.92 -1.41 -16.01
CA VAL A 34 8.64 -1.91 -14.66
C VAL A 34 9.77 -1.49 -13.71
N GLY A 35 9.39 -0.85 -12.59
CA GLY A 35 10.29 -0.30 -11.59
C GLY A 35 10.89 1.07 -11.92
N ALA A 36 10.48 1.73 -13.02
CA ALA A 36 11.01 3.04 -13.39
C ALA A 36 10.66 4.14 -12.37
N THR A 37 9.61 3.98 -11.55
CA THR A 37 9.31 4.94 -10.46
C THR A 37 10.33 4.90 -9.30
N ALA A 38 11.12 3.82 -9.17
CA ALA A 38 12.24 3.76 -8.22
C ALA A 38 13.45 4.58 -8.70
N LYS A 39 13.51 4.89 -9.99
CA LYS A 39 14.60 5.60 -10.66
C LYS A 39 14.26 7.07 -10.85
N SER A 40 15.07 7.78 -11.64
CA SER A 40 14.77 9.16 -12.03
C SER A 40 13.65 9.21 -13.10
N PRO A 41 12.89 10.33 -13.19
CA PRO A 41 11.88 10.52 -14.23
C PRO A 41 12.39 10.38 -15.67
N ALA A 42 13.70 10.53 -15.90
CA ALA A 42 14.31 10.31 -17.21
C ALA A 42 14.23 8.84 -17.68
N HIS A 43 13.96 7.90 -16.77
CA HIS A 43 13.79 6.48 -17.09
C HIS A 43 12.33 6.09 -17.34
N TRP A 44 11.39 7.05 -17.26
CA TRP A 44 9.97 6.75 -17.42
C TRP A 44 9.66 6.55 -18.91
N PRO A 45 8.82 5.55 -19.27
CA PRO A 45 8.51 5.28 -20.67
C PRO A 45 7.89 6.50 -21.39
N GLU A 46 8.32 6.74 -22.62
CA GLU A 46 7.78 7.81 -23.46
C GLU A 46 6.28 7.63 -23.73
N GLY A 47 5.57 8.75 -23.90
CA GLY A 47 4.13 8.77 -24.18
C GLY A 47 3.22 8.54 -22.97
N PHE A 48 3.75 8.18 -21.80
CA PHE A 48 2.96 8.04 -20.58
C PHE A 48 2.68 9.39 -19.91
N ARG A 49 1.48 9.52 -19.34
CA ARG A 49 1.15 10.70 -18.53
C ARG A 49 1.80 10.56 -17.16
N THR A 50 2.44 11.63 -16.70
CA THR A 50 3.25 11.61 -15.48
C THR A 50 2.54 12.36 -14.34
N LEU A 51 2.71 11.85 -13.12
CA LEU A 51 2.27 12.48 -11.89
C LEU A 51 3.44 12.55 -10.92
N ARG A 52 3.67 13.74 -10.37
CA ARG A 52 4.56 13.94 -9.23
C ARG A 52 3.87 14.88 -8.25
N VAL A 53 3.59 14.38 -7.07
CA VAL A 53 3.00 15.15 -5.97
C VAL A 53 3.81 14.88 -4.74
N SER A 54 4.17 15.95 -4.03
CA SER A 54 4.75 15.81 -2.72
C SER A 54 4.00 16.63 -1.67
N SER A 55 3.97 16.11 -0.45
CA SER A 55 3.28 16.71 0.68
C SER A 55 4.11 16.50 1.94
N THR A 56 4.42 17.58 2.66
CA THR A 56 5.03 17.48 3.99
C THR A 56 4.03 16.86 4.97
N VAL A 57 4.45 15.83 5.71
CA VAL A 57 3.57 15.07 6.63
C VAL A 57 4.00 15.17 8.09
N GLY A 58 5.25 15.56 8.36
CA GLY A 58 5.77 15.75 9.72
C GLY A 58 7.24 16.16 9.73
N ARG A 59 7.89 16.06 10.88
CA ARG A 59 9.33 16.33 11.07
C ARG A 59 9.92 15.38 12.11
N GLY A 60 11.17 14.97 11.91
CA GLY A 60 11.91 14.08 12.83
C GLY A 60 11.59 12.59 12.65
N ASP A 61 12.34 11.76 13.38
CA ASP A 61 12.41 10.31 13.13
C ASP A 61 11.11 9.60 13.54
N ALA A 62 10.47 10.05 14.62
CA ALA A 62 9.16 9.53 15.04
C ALA A 62 8.10 9.75 13.95
N ALA A 63 8.11 10.91 13.29
CA ALA A 63 7.19 11.19 12.20
C ALA A 63 7.52 10.37 10.95
N PHE A 64 8.80 10.12 10.67
CA PHE A 64 9.24 9.26 9.57
C PHE A 64 8.78 7.82 9.80
N ALA A 65 9.04 7.25 10.98
CA ALA A 65 8.64 5.89 11.34
C ALA A 65 7.11 5.69 11.25
N ALA A 66 6.33 6.62 11.81
CA ALA A 66 4.87 6.57 11.74
C ALA A 66 4.35 6.67 10.29
N ALA A 67 4.95 7.54 9.48
CA ALA A 67 4.58 7.67 8.07
C ALA A 67 4.94 6.42 7.26
N ALA A 68 6.16 5.91 7.44
CA ALA A 68 6.67 4.72 6.78
C ALA A 68 5.78 3.50 7.09
N ASP A 69 5.47 3.27 8.37
CA ASP A 69 4.60 2.18 8.76
C ASP A 69 3.20 2.30 8.13
N ALA A 70 2.59 3.48 8.19
CA ALA A 70 1.27 3.71 7.62
C ALA A 70 1.23 3.49 6.09
N VAL A 71 2.33 3.80 5.38
CA VAL A 71 2.47 3.54 3.94
C VAL A 71 2.66 2.04 3.67
N MET A 72 3.56 1.37 4.39
CA MET A 72 3.91 -0.04 4.17
C MET A 72 2.78 -1.00 4.55
N THR A 73 1.93 -0.65 5.51
CA THR A 73 0.82 -1.50 6.01
C THR A 73 -0.52 -1.25 5.32
N TRP A 74 -0.53 -0.49 4.22
CA TRP A 74 -1.74 -0.05 3.51
C TRP A 74 -2.66 0.88 4.33
N ARG A 75 -2.33 1.21 5.59
CA ARG A 75 -3.14 2.04 6.50
C ARG A 75 -3.46 3.39 5.90
N LEU A 76 -2.49 4.03 5.22
CA LEU A 76 -2.69 5.25 4.46
C LEU A 76 -3.85 5.11 3.45
N HIS A 77 -3.77 4.10 2.60
CA HIS A 77 -4.69 3.88 1.50
C HIS A 77 -6.10 3.55 1.99
N ARG A 78 -6.19 2.66 2.99
CA ARG A 78 -7.46 2.29 3.66
C ARG A 78 -8.12 3.51 4.30
N THR A 79 -7.35 4.33 5.01
CA THR A 79 -7.85 5.56 5.65
C THR A 79 -8.23 6.62 4.60
N ALA A 80 -7.57 6.63 3.45
CA ALA A 80 -7.94 7.49 2.31
C ALA A 80 -9.24 7.04 1.61
N GLY A 81 -9.85 5.91 2.00
CA GLY A 81 -11.10 5.39 1.46
C GLY A 81 -10.91 4.38 0.32
N VAL A 82 -9.70 3.89 0.11
CA VAL A 82 -9.38 2.89 -0.91
C VAL A 82 -9.31 1.52 -0.29
N ARG A 83 -10.02 0.55 -0.87
CA ARG A 83 -9.89 -0.85 -0.45
C ARG A 83 -8.62 -1.46 -1.07
N PHE A 84 -7.83 -2.12 -0.25
CA PHE A 84 -6.69 -2.91 -0.68
C PHE A 84 -7.01 -4.38 -0.41
N GLY A 85 -7.50 -5.07 -1.44
CA GLY A 85 -7.78 -6.50 -1.38
C GLY A 85 -6.48 -7.29 -1.51
N THR A 86 -5.88 -7.64 -0.38
CA THR A 86 -4.67 -8.46 -0.29
C THR A 86 -4.63 -9.18 1.06
N GLY A 87 -4.05 -10.38 1.10
CA GLY A 87 -3.76 -11.10 2.34
C GLY A 87 -2.48 -10.65 3.03
N ALA A 88 -1.63 -9.87 2.33
CA ALA A 88 -0.37 -9.39 2.87
C ALA A 88 -0.58 -8.24 3.87
N THR A 89 0.04 -8.35 5.04
CA THR A 89 -0.02 -7.32 6.09
C THR A 89 0.83 -6.09 5.75
N ARG A 90 1.93 -6.28 5.01
CA ARG A 90 2.81 -5.22 4.51
C ARG A 90 3.05 -5.35 3.00
N ALA A 91 3.47 -4.25 2.38
CA ALA A 91 3.98 -4.23 1.02
C ALA A 91 5.30 -4.99 0.92
N ALA A 92 5.38 -5.89 -0.06
CA ALA A 92 6.59 -6.61 -0.43
C ALA A 92 6.55 -6.87 -1.93
N GLU A 93 7.71 -6.93 -2.59
CA GLU A 93 7.78 -7.22 -4.03
C GLU A 93 7.04 -8.53 -4.38
N GLY A 94 6.29 -8.50 -5.48
CA GLY A 94 5.48 -9.63 -5.93
C GLY A 94 4.08 -9.72 -5.29
N VAL A 95 3.80 -9.00 -4.20
CA VAL A 95 2.47 -9.01 -3.56
C VAL A 95 1.40 -8.54 -4.54
N LYS A 96 0.39 -9.37 -4.75
CA LYS A 96 -0.80 -9.00 -5.53
C LYS A 96 -1.77 -8.20 -4.67
N VAL A 97 -2.32 -7.15 -5.26
CA VAL A 97 -3.27 -6.23 -4.62
C VAL A 97 -4.42 -5.97 -5.59
N VAL A 98 -5.65 -6.06 -5.12
CA VAL A 98 -6.81 -5.54 -5.85
C VAL A 98 -7.23 -4.21 -5.23
N VAL A 99 -6.95 -3.12 -5.93
CA VAL A 99 -7.33 -1.77 -5.53
C VAL A 99 -8.81 -1.57 -5.81
N GLY A 100 -9.59 -1.20 -4.79
CA GLY A 100 -11.03 -1.03 -4.86
C GLY A 100 -11.45 0.43 -4.68
N LEU A 101 -11.92 1.07 -5.75
CA LEU A 101 -12.40 2.47 -5.74
C LEU A 101 -13.94 2.53 -5.84
N GLY A 102 -14.57 3.45 -5.10
CA GLY A 102 -16.03 3.59 -5.06
C GLY A 102 -16.70 2.86 -3.89
N ALA A 103 -18.01 2.68 -3.95
CA ALA A 103 -18.85 2.09 -2.90
C ALA A 103 -19.89 1.11 -3.45
N GLY A 104 -20.28 0.13 -2.64
CA GLY A 104 -21.33 -0.83 -2.99
C GLY A 104 -21.04 -1.64 -4.25
N PRO A 105 -22.08 -2.01 -5.03
CA PRO A 105 -21.95 -2.84 -6.23
C PRO A 105 -21.26 -2.14 -7.41
N LEU A 106 -21.09 -0.81 -7.35
CA LEU A 106 -20.41 -0.01 -8.38
C LEU A 106 -18.90 0.13 -8.14
N ARG A 107 -18.32 -0.72 -7.27
CA ARG A 107 -16.89 -0.66 -6.96
C ARG A 107 -16.08 -1.08 -8.17
N LEU A 108 -15.13 -0.22 -8.54
CA LEU A 108 -14.11 -0.56 -9.52
C LEU A 108 -13.02 -1.40 -8.85
N HIS A 109 -12.69 -2.53 -9.47
CA HIS A 109 -11.64 -3.43 -9.03
C HIS A 109 -10.47 -3.36 -9.99
N ALA A 110 -9.32 -2.95 -9.46
CA ALA A 110 -8.12 -2.63 -10.21
C ALA A 110 -7.01 -3.60 -9.76
N PRO A 111 -6.73 -4.68 -10.52
CA PRO A 111 -5.68 -5.63 -10.16
C PRO A 111 -4.29 -5.01 -10.38
N CYS A 112 -3.43 -5.15 -9.37
CA CYS A 112 -2.07 -4.63 -9.34
C CYS A 112 -1.12 -5.66 -8.71
N ARG A 113 0.18 -5.43 -8.88
CA ARG A 113 1.24 -6.14 -8.18
C ARG A 113 2.29 -5.16 -7.68
N VAL A 114 2.77 -5.32 -6.45
CA VAL A 114 3.92 -4.58 -5.95
C VAL A 114 5.16 -4.98 -6.75
N VAL A 115 5.82 -4.01 -7.37
CA VAL A 115 6.95 -4.23 -8.29
C VAL A 115 8.30 -3.90 -7.67
N TRP A 116 8.31 -3.12 -6.59
CA TRP A 116 9.49 -2.88 -5.77
C TRP A 116 9.09 -2.31 -4.41
N THR A 117 9.99 -2.46 -3.45
CA THR A 117 9.94 -1.84 -2.12
C THR A 117 11.30 -1.24 -1.76
N VAL A 118 11.31 -0.25 -0.88
CA VAL A 118 12.53 0.32 -0.31
C VAL A 118 12.30 0.56 1.18
N GLU A 119 13.28 0.18 2.01
CA GLU A 119 13.30 0.41 3.46
C GLU A 119 14.74 0.82 3.85
N GLU A 120 15.05 2.08 3.63
CA GLU A 120 16.31 2.75 4.00
C GLU A 120 16.05 3.71 5.18
N GLU A 121 17.12 4.14 5.87
CA GLU A 121 17.06 4.98 7.07
C GLU A 121 16.21 6.25 6.90
N ARG A 122 16.27 6.88 5.71
CA ARG A 122 15.56 8.14 5.41
C ARG A 122 14.60 8.04 4.24
N ARG A 123 14.35 6.82 3.75
CA ARG A 123 13.53 6.58 2.57
C ARG A 123 12.82 5.24 2.66
N THR A 124 11.51 5.24 2.74
CA THR A 124 10.71 4.01 2.82
C THR A 124 9.47 4.10 1.93
N GLY A 125 9.18 3.05 1.18
CA GLY A 125 8.03 3.05 0.29
C GLY A 125 7.98 1.87 -0.64
N TRP A 126 7.04 1.93 -1.58
CA TRP A 126 6.80 0.86 -2.53
C TRP A 126 6.09 1.41 -3.77
N ALA A 127 6.10 0.64 -4.86
CA ALA A 127 5.21 0.88 -6.00
C ALA A 127 4.47 -0.37 -6.43
N TYR A 128 3.27 -0.17 -6.97
CA TYR A 128 2.58 -1.21 -7.72
C TYR A 128 2.59 -0.89 -9.21
N GLY A 129 2.63 -1.95 -10.00
CA GLY A 129 2.30 -1.96 -11.41
C GLY A 129 0.89 -2.48 -11.65
N THR A 130 0.23 -1.98 -12.68
CA THR A 130 -1.09 -2.43 -13.09
C THR A 130 -1.02 -3.79 -13.79
N LEU A 131 -2.00 -4.66 -13.53
CA LEU A 131 -2.17 -5.95 -14.22
C LEU A 131 -3.33 -5.87 -15.22
N PRO A 132 -3.44 -6.83 -16.18
CA PRO A 132 -4.58 -6.92 -17.07
C PRO A 132 -5.93 -6.89 -16.35
N GLY A 133 -6.86 -6.08 -16.86
CA GLY A 133 -8.16 -5.79 -16.22
C GLY A 133 -8.15 -4.51 -15.36
N HIS A 134 -6.98 -3.91 -15.13
CA HIS A 134 -6.91 -2.58 -14.54
C HIS A 134 -7.40 -1.53 -15.56
N PRO A 135 -8.21 -0.53 -15.13
CA PRO A 135 -8.74 0.55 -15.97
C PRO A 135 -7.67 1.47 -16.58
N VAL A 136 -6.46 1.41 -16.05
CA VAL A 136 -5.29 2.20 -16.44
C VAL A 136 -4.10 1.25 -16.56
N ARG A 137 -3.11 1.60 -17.38
CA ARG A 137 -1.87 0.86 -17.57
C ARG A 137 -0.67 1.71 -17.13
N GLY A 138 0.13 1.25 -16.19
CA GLY A 138 1.29 1.97 -15.68
C GLY A 138 1.72 1.59 -14.27
N GLU A 139 2.44 2.50 -13.61
CA GLU A 139 3.04 2.29 -12.29
C GLU A 139 2.77 3.49 -11.38
N GLU A 140 2.51 3.22 -10.09
CA GLU A 140 2.32 4.25 -9.06
C GLU A 140 3.09 3.87 -7.79
N ALA A 141 3.86 4.83 -7.28
CA ALA A 141 4.72 4.72 -6.12
C ALA A 141 4.29 5.66 -4.99
N PHE A 142 4.43 5.18 -3.77
CA PHE A 142 4.22 5.93 -2.53
C PHE A 142 5.47 5.81 -1.68
N VAL A 143 6.20 6.92 -1.51
CA VAL A 143 7.49 6.95 -0.83
C VAL A 143 7.50 8.03 0.24
N VAL A 144 7.89 7.66 1.45
CA VAL A 144 8.19 8.58 2.54
C VAL A 144 9.67 8.88 2.50
N VAL A 145 10.03 10.16 2.49
CA VAL A 145 11.41 10.64 2.53
C VAL A 145 11.58 11.60 3.69
N GLN A 146 12.69 11.48 4.41
CA GLN A 146 13.12 12.44 5.42
C GLN A 146 14.32 13.24 4.90
N ASN A 147 14.12 14.53 4.64
CA ASN A 147 15.19 15.45 4.23
C ASN A 147 16.15 15.70 5.38
N GLU A 148 17.40 16.11 5.12
CA GLU A 148 18.43 16.38 6.15
C GLU A 148 17.99 17.35 7.25
N ASP A 149 17.13 18.31 6.91
CA ASP A 149 16.54 19.24 7.90
C ASP A 149 15.52 18.55 8.83
N GLY A 150 15.26 17.26 8.66
CA GLY A 150 14.29 16.46 9.40
C GLY A 150 12.88 16.52 8.81
N THR A 151 12.62 17.28 7.74
CA THR A 151 11.28 17.37 7.14
C THR A 151 10.89 16.02 6.50
N VAL A 152 9.74 15.48 6.91
CA VAL A 152 9.19 14.22 6.37
C VAL A 152 8.18 14.54 5.28
N ARG A 153 8.35 13.97 4.09
CA ARG A 153 7.49 14.16 2.92
C ARG A 153 6.96 12.83 2.42
N LEU A 154 5.70 12.81 2.01
CA LEU A 154 5.16 11.79 1.10
C LEU A 154 5.43 12.24 -0.33
N GLU A 155 5.99 11.37 -1.14
CA GLU A 155 6.12 11.50 -2.59
C GLU A 155 5.24 10.46 -3.26
N VAL A 156 4.34 10.93 -4.12
CA VAL A 156 3.51 10.11 -4.98
C VAL A 156 3.96 10.34 -6.41
N LEU A 157 4.48 9.28 -7.02
CA LEU A 157 5.04 9.27 -8.37
C LEU A 157 4.25 8.28 -9.21
N ALA A 158 3.82 8.66 -10.40
CA ALA A 158 3.17 7.72 -11.30
C ALA A 158 3.46 8.05 -12.75
N PHE A 159 3.47 7.01 -13.60
CA PHE A 159 3.32 7.16 -15.03
C PHE A 159 2.23 6.21 -15.50
N SER A 160 1.29 6.69 -16.33
CA SER A 160 0.12 5.89 -16.69
C SER A 160 -0.54 6.31 -18.02
N LEU A 161 -1.26 5.36 -18.63
CA LEU A 161 -2.10 5.52 -19.81
C LEU A 161 -3.49 4.89 -19.57
N PRO A 162 -4.59 5.47 -20.08
CA PRO A 162 -5.88 4.81 -20.03
C PRO A 162 -5.85 3.49 -20.83
N SER A 163 -6.44 2.43 -20.30
CA SER A 163 -6.45 1.10 -20.94
C SER A 163 -7.86 0.57 -21.24
N SER A 164 -8.89 1.12 -20.61
CA SER A 164 -10.29 0.72 -20.82
C SER A 164 -11.10 1.79 -21.56
N TRP A 165 -12.08 1.40 -22.36
CA TRP A 165 -12.90 2.33 -23.17
C TRP A 165 -13.51 3.48 -22.35
N PHE A 166 -14.02 3.18 -21.14
CA PHE A 166 -14.60 4.19 -20.24
C PHE A 166 -13.53 5.11 -19.63
N THR A 167 -12.30 4.63 -19.42
CA THR A 167 -11.18 5.50 -19.00
C THR A 167 -10.63 6.36 -20.12
N VAL A 168 -10.71 5.89 -21.36
CA VAL A 168 -10.41 6.73 -22.53
C VAL A 168 -11.44 7.84 -22.61
N ALA A 169 -12.73 7.53 -22.42
CA ALA A 169 -13.81 8.53 -22.36
C ALA A 169 -13.66 9.49 -21.16
N ALA A 170 -13.26 8.99 -19.99
CA ALA A 170 -12.94 9.81 -18.81
C ALA A 170 -11.54 10.45 -18.85
N GLY A 171 -10.82 10.35 -19.98
CA GLY A 171 -9.42 10.72 -20.17
C GLY A 171 -9.01 12.08 -19.58
N PRO A 172 -9.78 13.19 -19.74
CA PRO A 172 -9.41 14.47 -19.15
C PRO A 172 -9.62 14.55 -17.62
N LEU A 173 -10.49 13.72 -17.05
CA LEU A 173 -10.80 13.70 -15.61
C LEU A 173 -9.81 12.84 -14.82
N LEU A 174 -9.17 11.86 -15.47
CA LEU A 174 -8.26 10.93 -14.81
C LEU A 174 -7.04 11.64 -14.15
N PRO A 175 -6.32 12.57 -14.82
CA PRO A 175 -5.21 13.29 -14.19
C PRO A 175 -5.65 14.16 -13.01
N VAL A 176 -6.85 14.74 -13.10
CA VAL A 176 -7.43 15.55 -12.01
C VAL A 176 -7.71 14.67 -10.80
N PHE A 177 -8.33 13.51 -11.02
CA PHE A 177 -8.59 12.53 -9.96
C PHE A 177 -7.29 12.00 -9.33
N GLN A 178 -6.30 11.60 -10.13
CA GLN A 178 -5.01 11.12 -9.63
C GLN A 178 -4.32 12.17 -8.76
N ARG A 179 -4.30 13.44 -9.20
CA ARG A 179 -3.69 14.53 -8.43
C ARG A 179 -4.47 14.84 -7.16
N TRP A 180 -5.80 14.82 -7.21
CA TRP A 180 -6.65 14.94 -6.02
C TRP A 180 -6.39 13.81 -5.02
N TYR A 181 -6.27 12.57 -5.50
CA TYR A 181 -6.02 11.39 -4.70
C TYR A 181 -4.65 11.48 -4.01
N ALA A 182 -3.59 11.81 -4.74
CA ALA A 182 -2.26 12.01 -4.18
C ALA A 182 -2.24 13.10 -3.07
N ARG A 183 -2.95 14.22 -3.29
CA ARG A 183 -3.11 15.26 -2.26
C ARG A 183 -3.94 14.79 -1.06
N ARG A 184 -4.94 13.94 -1.28
CA ARG A 184 -5.73 13.31 -0.21
C ARG A 184 -4.85 12.39 0.63
N CYS A 185 -4.00 11.57 0.00
CA CYS A 185 -3.02 10.75 0.69
C CYS A 185 -2.08 11.61 1.57
N GLY A 186 -1.54 12.71 1.04
CA GLY A 186 -0.72 13.63 1.84
C GLY A 186 -1.43 14.17 3.08
N ARG A 187 -2.71 14.57 2.96
CA ARG A 187 -3.51 15.06 4.09
C ARG A 187 -3.80 13.96 5.12
N VAL A 188 -4.16 12.76 4.65
CA VAL A 188 -4.45 11.61 5.52
C VAL A 188 -3.19 11.17 6.25
N LEU A 189 -2.05 11.06 5.56
CA LEU A 189 -0.80 10.65 6.19
C LEU A 189 -0.34 11.66 7.24
N ARG A 190 -0.43 12.96 6.95
CA ARG A 190 -0.16 14.02 7.95
C ARG A 190 -1.00 13.86 9.21
N ARG A 191 -2.28 13.48 9.07
CA ARG A 191 -3.16 13.22 10.21
C ARG A 191 -2.70 11.98 11.00
N LEU A 192 -2.46 10.86 10.32
CA LEU A 192 -2.00 9.62 10.95
C LEU A 192 -0.69 9.83 11.73
N VAL A 193 0.26 10.56 11.12
CA VAL A 193 1.53 10.92 11.76
C VAL A 193 1.28 11.71 13.05
N ARG A 194 0.43 12.74 13.01
CA ARG A 194 0.11 13.56 14.19
C ARG A 194 -0.53 12.75 15.32
N GLU A 195 -1.43 11.83 14.98
CA GLU A 195 -2.08 10.93 15.95
C GLU A 195 -1.06 10.02 16.63
N GLU A 196 -0.15 9.43 15.86
CA GLU A 196 0.88 8.51 16.38
C GLU A 196 1.93 9.25 17.23
N THR A 197 2.45 10.38 16.73
CA THR A 197 3.46 11.16 17.46
C THR A 197 2.87 11.90 18.66
N GLY A 198 1.59 12.26 18.60
CA GLY A 198 0.87 12.92 19.69
C GLY A 198 0.44 11.96 20.79
N ALA A 199 0.19 10.70 20.47
CA ALA A 199 -0.05 9.64 21.45
C ALA A 199 1.23 9.22 22.22
N GLY A 200 2.40 9.67 21.76
CA GLY A 200 3.72 9.24 22.25
C GLY A 200 4.49 10.20 23.16
N GLY A 201 3.88 11.19 23.84
CA GLY A 201 4.64 12.01 24.80
C GLY A 201 3.86 12.70 25.93
N PRO A 202 4.50 12.97 27.08
CA PRO A 202 5.35 12.12 27.91
C PRO A 202 4.57 11.48 29.08
N GLY A 203 5.09 10.36 29.58
CA GLY A 203 4.56 9.63 30.73
C GLY A 203 4.38 10.49 31.98
N HIS A 204 3.31 10.15 32.70
CA HIS A 204 3.06 10.42 34.11
C HIS A 204 4.37 10.34 34.93
N GLY A 205 4.88 11.50 35.36
CA GLY A 205 5.96 11.54 36.35
C GLY A 205 5.50 10.85 37.64
N PRO A 206 6.41 10.21 38.40
CA PRO A 206 6.05 9.66 39.69
C PRO A 206 5.54 10.82 40.55
N ARG A 207 4.31 10.71 41.04
CA ARG A 207 3.84 11.55 42.15
C ARG A 207 4.81 11.32 43.31
N ALA A 208 5.74 12.25 43.48
CA ALA A 208 6.44 12.44 44.71
C ALA A 208 5.37 12.79 45.76
N ALA A 209 4.96 11.79 46.53
CA ALA A 209 4.36 12.00 47.83
C ALA A 209 5.50 12.46 48.74
N GLY A 210 5.73 13.76 48.73
CA GLY A 210 6.47 14.44 49.78
C GLY A 210 5.55 14.62 50.99
N ASP A 211 6.09 14.22 52.13
CA ASP A 211 5.95 14.89 53.43
C ASP A 211 4.57 14.85 54.12
N GLU A 212 4.41 13.86 55.00
CA GLU A 212 3.82 14.13 56.32
C GLU A 212 4.85 13.74 57.38
N SER A 213 5.62 14.73 57.82
CA SER A 213 6.38 14.70 59.06
C SER A 213 5.59 15.40 60.18
N GLY A 214 5.52 14.72 61.34
CA GLY A 214 5.32 15.35 62.65
C GLY A 214 3.94 15.19 63.27
N ILE A 215 3.84 14.33 64.29
CA ILE A 215 4.05 14.71 65.70
C ILE A 215 3.94 13.43 66.54
N ASP A 216 5.08 12.97 67.06
CA ASP A 216 5.13 12.18 68.30
C ASP A 216 5.78 13.08 69.36
N ARG A 217 5.01 13.38 70.41
CA ARG A 217 5.51 13.83 71.71
C ARG A 217 4.55 13.30 72.78
N THR A 218 4.96 12.21 73.40
CA THR A 218 4.83 11.92 74.84
C THR A 218 4.82 13.17 75.71
N GLU A 219 3.84 13.30 76.62
CA GLU A 219 4.03 13.58 78.06
C GLU A 219 2.83 13.07 78.91
N HIS A 220 3.18 12.67 80.13
CA HIS A 220 2.52 12.00 81.28
C HIS A 220 1.24 12.67 81.86
N PRO A 221 0.46 12.06 82.80
CA PRO A 221 0.86 11.31 84.02
C PRO A 221 0.43 9.84 84.10
#